data_AF-A0ABF7R2J2-F1
#
_entry.id   AF-A0ABF7R2J2-F1
#
_cell.length_a   1.000
_cell.length_b   1.000
_cell.length_c   1.000
_cell.angle_alpha   90.00
_cell.angle_beta   90.00
_cell.angle_gamma   90.00
#
_symmetry.space_group_name_H-M   'P 1'
#
loop_
_entity.id
_entity.type
_entity.pdbx_description
1 polymer ?
#
loop_
_entity_poly.entity_id
_entity_poly.type
_entity_poly.pdbx_seq_one_letter_code
_entity_poly.pdbx_strand_id
1 'polypeptide(L)'
;MTTIKLIAHQGHVACVNDFPALDQYDTIIIGHPIWWGIPPRLIANAIDQLPLDGKTLATFATSGGSGYQRSQSYIQRVVDQTHHQVTIIPGTVLSNQRQTKQWLTKANLI
;
A
#
# COMPACT_ATOMS: atom_id res chain seq x y z
N MET A 1 9.81 7.11 16.33
CA MET A 1 8.80 6.27 17.02
C MET A 1 7.79 5.88 15.93
N THR A 2 7.90 4.69 15.35
CA THR A 2 7.11 4.30 14.16
C THR A 2 5.84 3.58 14.62
N THR A 3 4.67 4.18 14.41
CA THR A 3 3.37 3.61 14.83
C THR A 3 2.73 2.84 13.68
N ILE A 4 2.44 1.55 13.89
CA ILE A 4 1.71 0.70 12.93
C ILE A 4 0.27 0.55 13.42
N LYS A 5 -0.72 0.95 12.60
CA LYS A 5 -2.17 0.78 12.87
C LYS A 5 -2.80 -0.12 11.80
N LEU A 6 -3.61 -1.09 12.24
CA LEU A 6 -4.37 -2.01 11.39
C LEU A 6 -5.85 -1.61 11.40
N ILE A 7 -6.44 -1.37 10.23
CA ILE A 7 -7.87 -1.07 10.06
C ILE A 7 -8.49 -2.17 9.18
N ALA A 8 -9.58 -2.80 9.64
CA ALA A 8 -10.31 -3.83 8.89
C ALA A 8 -11.80 -3.44 8.76
N HIS A 9 -12.39 -3.66 7.58
CA HIS A 9 -13.79 -3.31 7.28
C HIS A 9 -14.52 -4.44 6.53
N GLN A 10 -15.81 -4.64 6.81
CA GLN A 10 -16.72 -5.55 6.11
C GLN A 10 -17.70 -4.78 5.22
N GLY A 11 -17.84 -5.23 3.97
CA GLY A 11 -19.01 -4.92 3.13
C GLY A 11 -18.89 -3.65 2.28
N HIS A 12 -19.51 -3.74 1.11
CA HIS A 12 -19.65 -2.80 0.00
C HIS A 12 -19.89 -1.31 0.40
N VAL A 13 -18.87 -0.49 0.64
CA VAL A 13 -19.05 0.91 1.09
C VAL A 13 -17.98 1.86 0.50
N ALA A 14 -18.37 3.12 0.25
CA ALA A 14 -17.47 4.23 -0.05
C ALA A 14 -16.35 4.34 1.01
N CYS A 15 -15.16 4.80 0.62
CA CYS A 15 -14.08 5.05 1.56
C CYS A 15 -14.55 6.12 2.56
N VAL A 16 -14.82 5.73 3.80
CA VAL A 16 -14.95 6.70 4.89
C VAL A 16 -13.53 7.17 5.15
N ASN A 17 -13.19 8.38 4.70
CA ASN A 17 -11.87 8.98 4.98
C ASN A 17 -11.85 9.47 6.43
N ASP A 18 -11.71 8.55 7.38
CA ASP A 18 -11.42 8.82 8.78
C ASP A 18 -9.91 8.83 9.07
N PHE A 19 -9.10 8.97 8.01
CA PHE A 19 -7.66 9.02 8.14
C PHE A 19 -7.26 10.16 9.09
N PRO A 20 -6.32 9.92 10.02
CA PRO A 20 -5.68 11.03 10.74
C PRO A 20 -5.00 11.94 9.73
N ALA A 21 -4.68 13.18 10.11
CA ALA A 21 -3.92 14.09 9.25
C ALA A 21 -2.66 13.38 8.70
N LEU A 22 -2.68 13.06 7.40
CA LEU A 22 -1.65 12.25 6.75
C LEU A 22 -0.43 13.09 6.33
N ASP A 23 -0.56 14.41 6.40
CA ASP A 23 0.48 15.37 6.00
C ASP A 23 1.77 15.17 6.79
N GLN A 24 1.67 14.75 8.05
CA GLN A 24 2.80 14.53 8.96
C GLN A 24 3.66 13.29 8.63
N TYR A 25 3.20 12.42 7.71
CA TYR A 25 3.91 11.19 7.38
C TYR A 25 4.65 11.35 6.05
N ASP A 26 5.95 11.07 6.03
CA ASP A 26 6.73 11.05 4.79
C ASP A 26 6.54 9.74 4.01
N THR A 27 6.13 8.67 4.70
CA THR A 27 5.94 7.34 4.10
C THR A 27 4.58 6.76 4.46
N ILE A 28 3.86 6.27 3.45
CA ILE A 28 2.60 5.56 3.59
C ILE A 28 2.82 4.11 3.16
N ILE A 29 2.45 3.16 4.03
CA ILE A 29 2.53 1.73 3.75
C ILE A 29 1.13 1.14 3.66
N ILE A 30 0.77 0.54 2.52
CA ILE A 30 -0.55 -0.07 2.30
C ILE A 30 -0.42 -1.59 2.19
N GLY A 31 -1.07 -2.30 3.11
CA GLY A 31 -1.24 -3.75 3.05
C GLY A 31 -2.57 -4.13 2.42
N HIS A 32 -2.58 -5.12 1.52
CA HIS A 32 -3.82 -5.59 0.90
C HIS A 32 -3.80 -7.10 0.59
N PRO A 33 -4.94 -7.80 0.48
CA PRO A 33 -4.95 -9.14 -0.09
C PRO A 33 -4.72 -9.09 -1.61
N ILE A 34 -4.27 -10.18 -2.21
CA ILE A 34 -4.32 -10.35 -3.68
C ILE A 34 -5.66 -10.99 -4.08
N TRP A 35 -6.45 -10.30 -4.90
CA TRP A 35 -7.67 -10.82 -5.53
C TRP A 35 -7.45 -10.92 -7.04
N TRP A 36 -7.46 -12.15 -7.57
CA TRP A 36 -7.23 -12.42 -9.00
C TRP A 36 -5.93 -11.83 -9.56
N GLY A 37 -4.90 -11.69 -8.71
CA GLY A 37 -3.58 -11.16 -9.08
C GLY A 37 -3.43 -9.64 -8.98
N ILE A 38 -4.45 -8.90 -8.53
CA ILE A 38 -4.40 -7.44 -8.32
C ILE A 38 -4.93 -7.08 -6.92
N PRO A 39 -4.67 -5.87 -6.40
CA PRO A 39 -5.34 -5.41 -5.19
C PRO A 39 -6.87 -5.28 -5.40
N PRO A 40 -7.69 -5.38 -4.34
CA PRO A 40 -9.09 -4.97 -4.39
C PRO A 40 -9.23 -3.54 -4.91
N ARG A 41 -10.31 -3.24 -5.64
CA ARG A 41 -10.57 -1.88 -6.17
C ARG A 41 -10.61 -0.80 -5.08
N LEU A 42 -10.96 -1.18 -3.85
CA LEU A 42 -10.91 -0.28 -2.69
C LEU A 42 -9.53 0.35 -2.50
N ILE A 43 -8.45 -0.38 -2.77
CA ILE A 43 -7.08 0.12 -2.64
C ILE A 43 -6.78 1.20 -3.67
N ALA A 44 -7.30 1.07 -4.89
CA ALA A 44 -7.14 2.11 -5.90
C ALA A 44 -7.84 3.41 -5.46
N ASN A 45 -9.10 3.31 -5.03
CA ASN A 45 -9.86 4.45 -4.54
C ASN A 45 -9.21 5.09 -3.30
N ALA A 46 -8.55 4.29 -2.44
CA ALA A 46 -7.81 4.81 -1.31
C ALA A 46 -6.60 5.61 -1.80
N ILE A 47 -5.78 5.06 -2.70
CA ILE A 47 -4.60 5.73 -3.29
C ILE A 47 -4.98 7.06 -3.93
N ASP A 48 -6.09 7.11 -4.68
CA ASP A 48 -6.58 8.32 -5.34
C ASP A 48 -6.93 9.46 -4.36
N GLN A 49 -7.17 9.15 -3.09
CA GLN A 49 -7.56 10.12 -2.06
C GLN A 49 -6.43 10.47 -1.10
N LEU A 50 -5.24 9.86 -1.26
CA LEU A 50 -4.11 10.12 -0.39
C LEU A 50 -3.33 11.36 -0.86
N PRO A 51 -2.90 12.24 0.06
CA PRO A 51 -2.00 13.34 -0.28
C PRO A 51 -0.59 12.78 -0.49
N LEU A 52 -0.26 12.32 -1.70
CA LEU A 52 0.99 11.58 -1.97
C LEU A 52 2.17 12.46 -2.43
N ASP A 53 1.95 13.75 -2.68
CA ASP A 53 2.99 14.64 -3.19
C ASP A 53 4.17 14.77 -2.22
N GLY A 54 5.37 14.50 -2.73
CA GLY A 54 6.63 14.50 -1.97
C GLY A 54 6.79 13.31 -1.02
N LYS A 55 5.83 12.36 -1.00
CA LYS A 55 5.85 11.22 -0.08
C LYS A 55 6.40 9.95 -0.73
N THR A 56 6.62 8.95 0.11
CA THR A 56 6.96 7.59 -0.30
C THR A 56 5.75 6.69 -0.11
N LEU A 57 5.39 5.94 -1.14
CA LEU A 57 4.35 4.91 -1.09
C LEU A 57 5.01 3.52 -1.18
N ALA A 58 4.76 2.69 -0.18
CA ALA A 58 5.14 1.28 -0.20
C ALA A 58 3.89 0.42 -0.09
N THR A 59 3.83 -0.67 -0.83
CA THR A 59 2.69 -1.58 -0.79
C THR A 59 3.14 -3.01 -0.57
N PHE A 60 2.35 -3.81 0.13
CA PHE A 60 2.59 -5.23 0.27
C PHE A 60 1.29 -6.00 0.22
N ALA A 61 1.37 -7.30 -0.04
CA ALA A 61 0.20 -8.15 0.03
C ALA A 61 0.36 -9.43 0.83
N THR A 62 -0.78 -10.00 1.18
CA THR A 62 -0.92 -11.40 1.56
C THR A 62 -1.57 -12.16 0.41
N SER A 63 -1.15 -13.40 0.17
CA SER A 63 -1.69 -14.24 -0.90
C SER A 63 -1.68 -15.72 -0.53
N GLY A 64 -2.55 -16.51 -1.17
CA GLY A 64 -2.56 -17.96 -1.08
C GLY A 64 -1.59 -18.66 -2.06
N GLY A 65 -0.67 -17.94 -2.70
CA GLY A 65 0.28 -18.49 -3.67
C GLY A 65 0.56 -17.60 -4.89
N SER A 66 -0.19 -16.52 -5.10
CA SER A 66 0.07 -15.56 -6.17
C SER A 66 1.27 -14.66 -5.86
N GLY A 67 2.07 -14.34 -6.88
CA GLY A 67 3.15 -13.35 -6.79
C GLY A 67 2.66 -11.90 -6.86
N TYR A 68 3.57 -10.94 -6.67
CA TYR A 68 3.24 -9.51 -6.57
C TYR A 68 3.32 -8.74 -7.91
N GLN A 69 3.86 -9.34 -8.98
CA GLN A 69 4.21 -8.62 -10.22
C GLN A 69 3.00 -7.90 -10.83
N ARG A 70 1.86 -8.61 -10.96
CA ARG A 70 0.64 -8.02 -11.53
C ARG A 70 0.04 -6.95 -10.61
N SER A 71 0.15 -7.14 -9.30
CA SER A 71 -0.26 -6.14 -8.30
C SER A 71 0.60 -4.88 -8.39
N GLN A 72 1.92 -5.03 -8.53
CA GLN A 72 2.86 -3.92 -8.69
C GLN A 72 2.51 -3.07 -9.92
N SER A 73 2.32 -3.71 -11.08
CA SER A 73 1.95 -3.00 -12.31
C SER A 73 0.62 -2.27 -12.20
N TYR A 74 -0.35 -2.86 -11.49
CA TYR A 74 -1.64 -2.23 -11.25
C TYR A 74 -1.50 -0.98 -10.36
N ILE A 75 -0.76 -1.08 -9.26
CA ILE A 75 -0.55 0.04 -8.33
C ILE A 75 0.22 1.17 -9.00
N GLN A 76 1.26 0.86 -9.76
CA GLN A 76 2.00 1.86 -10.54
C GLN A 76 1.05 2.64 -11.45
N ARG A 77 0.19 1.94 -12.19
CA ARG A 77 -0.79 2.59 -13.08
C ARG A 77 -1.78 3.47 -12.34
N VAL A 78 -2.28 3.05 -11.18
CA VAL A 78 -3.21 3.87 -10.38
C VAL A 78 -2.50 5.14 -9.94
N VAL A 79 -1.27 5.01 -9.41
CA VAL A 79 -0.50 6.17 -8.97
C VAL A 79 -0.19 7.13 -10.12
N ASP A 80 0.20 6.61 -11.28
CA ASP A 80 0.47 7.44 -12.47
C ASP A 80 -0.78 8.25 -12.89
N GLN A 81 -1.99 7.74 -12.64
CA GLN A 81 -3.25 8.44 -12.92
C GLN A 81 -3.56 9.56 -11.92
N THR A 82 -3.00 9.51 -10.72
CA THR A 82 -3.18 10.58 -9.70
C THR A 82 -2.36 11.83 -10.02
N HIS A 83 -1.35 11.72 -10.88
CA HIS A 83 -0.37 12.78 -11.20
C HIS A 83 0.42 13.31 -9.98
N HIS A 84 0.39 12.59 -8.85
CA HIS A 84 1.18 12.95 -7.69
C HIS A 84 2.67 12.66 -7.89
N GLN A 85 3.52 13.50 -7.32
CA GLN A 85 4.95 13.27 -7.26
C GLN A 85 5.27 12.37 -6.07
N VAL A 86 5.20 11.06 -6.26
CA VAL A 86 5.40 10.07 -5.20
C VAL A 86 6.54 9.10 -5.55
N THR A 87 7.34 8.76 -4.54
CA THR A 87 8.35 7.71 -4.67
C THR A 87 7.73 6.36 -4.35
N ILE A 88 7.72 5.43 -5.30
CA ILE A 88 7.13 4.09 -5.08
C ILE A 88 8.23 3.09 -4.73
N ILE A 89 8.08 2.44 -3.58
CA ILE A 89 8.90 1.29 -3.19
C ILE A 89 8.29 0.01 -3.79
N PRO A 90 9.08 -0.84 -4.48
CA PRO A 90 8.59 -2.11 -4.98
C PRO A 90 8.01 -2.98 -3.86
N GLY A 91 6.76 -3.38 -4.05
CA GLY A 91 6.04 -4.20 -3.10
C GLY A 91 6.38 -5.69 -3.21
N THR A 92 5.89 -6.43 -2.23
CA THR A 92 6.09 -7.88 -2.15
C THR A 92 4.90 -8.57 -1.50
N VAL A 93 4.81 -9.88 -1.68
CA VAL A 93 3.97 -10.71 -0.82
C VAL A 93 4.73 -10.99 0.48
N LEU A 94 4.08 -10.77 1.62
CA LEU A 94 4.60 -11.05 2.95
C LEU A 94 3.71 -12.10 3.62
N SER A 95 4.31 -13.20 4.06
CA SER A 95 3.60 -14.26 4.78
C SER A 95 4.15 -14.53 6.18
N ASN A 96 5.27 -13.90 6.56
CA ASN A 96 5.88 -14.06 7.88
C ASN A 96 6.73 -12.85 8.29
N GLN A 97 7.06 -12.80 9.59
CA GLN A 97 7.81 -11.70 10.20
C GLN A 97 9.23 -11.56 9.64
N ARG A 98 9.88 -12.68 9.26
CA ARG A 98 11.23 -12.66 8.69
C ARG A 98 11.26 -11.93 7.35
N GLN A 99 10.34 -12.28 6.44
CA GLN A 99 10.18 -11.59 5.16
C GLN A 99 9.84 -10.12 5.35
N THR A 100 9.00 -9.81 6.34
CA THR A 100 8.61 -8.43 6.65
C THR A 100 9.84 -7.60 7.04
N LYS A 101 10.67 -8.09 7.98
CA LYS A 101 11.90 -7.40 8.38
C LYS A 101 12.87 -7.25 7.21
N GLN A 102 13.07 -8.31 6.42
CA GLN A 102 13.95 -8.26 5.25
C GLN A 102 13.51 -7.22 4.22
N TRP A 103 12.20 -7.14 3.95
CA TRP A 103 11.65 -6.17 3.02
C TRP A 103 11.80 -4.74 3.56
N LEU A 104 11.44 -4.50 4.83
CA LEU A 104 11.58 -3.18 5.45
C LEU A 104 13.03 -2.68 5.44
N THR A 105 14.01 -3.54 5.76
CA THR A 105 15.43 -3.19 5.70
C THR A 105 15.89 -2.91 4.26
N LYS A 106 15.49 -3.73 3.29
CA LYS A 106 15.83 -3.50 1.86
C LYS A 106 15.21 -2.21 1.34
N ALA A 107 14.05 -1.84 1.86
CA ALA A 107 13.32 -0.62 1.54
C ALA A 107 13.84 0.61 2.30
N ASN A 108 14.86 0.47 3.16
CA ASN A 108 15.36 1.52 4.05
C ASN A 108 14.28 2.15 4.95
N LEU A 109 13.28 1.36 5.36
CA LEU A 109 12.18 1.80 6.22
C LEU A 109 12.45 1.52 7.71
N ILE A 110 13.43 0.67 8.01
CA ILE A 110 13.95 0.36 9.36
C ILE A 110 15.46 0.08 9.31
#